data_AF-A0A533QJL9-F1
#
_entry.id   AF-A0A533QJL9-F1
#
_cell.length_a   1.000
_cell.length_b   1.000
_cell.length_c   1.000
_cell.angle_alpha   90.00
_cell.angle_beta   90.00
_cell.angle_gamma   90.00
#
_symmetry.space_group_name_H-M   'P 1'
#
loop_
_entity.id
_entity.type
_entity.pdbx_description
1 polymer ?
#
loop_
_entity_poly.entity_id
_entity_poly.type
_entity_poly.pdbx_seq_one_letter_code
_entity_poly.pdbx_strand_id
1 'polypeptide(L)'
;MVFVIENLKESDVETTIGLFHSSINELHAESQEVERLHFKDRYSVEEVKKRLNNKDCIYLVGKEDGKIVGFLFAWVSEGVGNIHWMGIDPGYRKKGYGDKILQETLSLFMERGCYEAKLFTYPSEKAAYHLFQKHGFKEIAFIDDRFFGVNIILMVRKIARVPEEHRSKKIVLAGEAGQGIKLMAHVLASILAKLGKEVSLNLIYDATVRGGNIRAEIVYSDDKIDVPFFEEADIGLQLSKILDPSVKAKLVLIESSACDAECKKCELRCPASDRIPFEKLAIEQFNSPIFVNMIALGRVLSRIGINIETVNFASEFPSQFLDENIKAVRYGYTYQD
;
A
#
# COMPACT_ATOMS: atom_id res chain seq x y z
N MET A 1 -35.48 25.91 1.66
CA MET A 1 -35.04 24.99 0.60
C MET A 1 -34.41 23.79 1.27
N VAL A 2 -34.89 22.59 0.98
CA VAL A 2 -34.42 21.37 1.65
C VAL A 2 -33.31 20.77 0.78
N PHE A 3 -32.12 20.66 1.34
CA PHE A 3 -30.99 19.97 0.70
C PHE A 3 -30.83 18.58 1.31
N VAL A 4 -30.92 17.56 0.48
CA VAL A 4 -30.77 16.14 0.86
C VAL A 4 -29.58 15.52 0.17
N ILE A 5 -28.93 14.57 0.83
CA ILE A 5 -27.86 13.77 0.27
C ILE A 5 -28.37 12.34 0.17
N GLU A 6 -28.22 11.72 -1.00
CA GLU A 6 -28.64 10.35 -1.25
C GLU A 6 -27.53 9.59 -1.99
N ASN A 7 -27.54 8.26 -1.88
CA ASN A 7 -26.77 7.41 -2.78
C ASN A 7 -27.26 7.61 -4.22
N LEU A 8 -26.32 7.67 -5.17
CA LEU A 8 -26.62 7.78 -6.60
C LEU A 8 -27.45 6.57 -7.04
N LYS A 9 -28.65 6.83 -7.57
CA LYS A 9 -29.54 5.83 -8.15
C LYS A 9 -29.34 5.76 -9.66
N GLU A 10 -29.67 4.63 -10.26
CA GLU A 10 -29.56 4.46 -11.71
C GLU A 10 -30.32 5.53 -12.51
N SER A 11 -31.50 5.93 -12.02
CA SER A 11 -32.33 7.00 -12.62
C SER A 11 -31.66 8.37 -12.63
N ASP A 12 -30.69 8.60 -11.74
CA ASP A 12 -30.02 9.89 -11.55
C ASP A 12 -28.64 9.96 -12.24
N VAL A 13 -28.16 8.85 -12.80
CA VAL A 13 -26.79 8.75 -13.36
C VAL A 13 -26.58 9.75 -14.49
N GLU A 14 -27.48 9.80 -15.47
CA GLU A 14 -27.30 10.66 -16.65
C GLU A 14 -27.19 12.15 -16.26
N THR A 15 -28.08 12.61 -15.37
CA THR A 15 -28.04 13.99 -14.85
C THR A 15 -26.76 14.25 -14.06
N THR A 16 -26.33 13.29 -13.24
CA THR A 16 -25.10 13.41 -12.43
C THR A 16 -23.85 13.49 -13.31
N ILE A 17 -23.77 12.66 -14.36
CA ILE A 17 -22.68 12.70 -15.33
C ILE A 17 -22.68 14.02 -16.11
N GLY A 18 -23.85 14.57 -16.45
CA GLY A 18 -23.95 15.90 -17.04
C GLY A 18 -23.32 16.99 -16.14
N LEU A 19 -23.62 16.96 -14.84
CA LEU A 19 -23.04 17.89 -13.86
C LEU A 19 -21.52 17.68 -13.69
N PHE A 20 -21.08 16.42 -13.67
CA PHE A 20 -19.65 16.08 -13.65
C PHE A 20 -18.92 16.62 -14.88
N HIS A 21 -19.46 16.41 -16.08
CA HIS A 21 -18.89 16.94 -17.33
C HIS A 21 -18.79 18.46 -17.33
N SER A 22 -19.80 19.16 -16.80
CA SER A 22 -19.74 20.62 -16.61
C SER A 22 -18.62 21.03 -15.67
N SER A 23 -18.41 20.28 -14.59
CA SER A 23 -17.33 20.54 -13.62
C SER A 23 -15.95 20.33 -14.23
N ILE A 24 -15.77 19.29 -15.05
CA ILE A 24 -14.53 19.08 -15.83
C ILE A 24 -14.29 20.21 -16.82
N ASN A 25 -15.32 20.67 -17.53
CA ASN A 25 -15.17 21.78 -18.48
C ASN A 25 -14.76 23.09 -17.79
N GLU A 26 -15.25 23.34 -16.57
CA GLU A 26 -14.86 24.51 -15.79
C GLU A 26 -13.43 24.39 -15.25
N LEU A 27 -13.09 23.25 -14.63
CA LEU A 27 -11.76 23.02 -14.03
C LEU A 27 -10.64 22.96 -15.07
N HIS A 28 -10.94 22.43 -16.26
CA HIS A 28 -10.00 22.22 -17.35
C HIS A 28 -10.36 23.06 -18.58
N ALA A 29 -10.83 24.30 -18.36
CA ALA A 29 -11.20 25.21 -19.45
C ALA A 29 -10.04 25.48 -20.42
N GLU A 30 -8.82 25.61 -19.88
CA GLU A 30 -7.59 25.87 -20.65
C GLU A 30 -6.96 24.61 -21.27
N SER A 31 -7.45 23.42 -20.91
CA SER A 31 -6.93 22.15 -21.43
C SER A 31 -7.39 21.88 -22.87
N GLN A 32 -6.73 20.93 -23.55
CA GLN A 32 -7.22 20.47 -24.85
C GLN A 32 -8.51 19.65 -24.70
N GLU A 33 -9.32 19.61 -25.75
CA GLU A 33 -10.57 18.85 -25.73
C GLU A 33 -10.34 17.34 -25.49
N VAL A 34 -9.26 16.80 -26.07
CA VAL A 34 -8.84 15.39 -25.89
C VAL A 34 -8.52 15.10 -24.42
N GLU A 35 -7.86 16.01 -23.71
CA GLU A 35 -7.55 15.86 -22.28
C GLU A 35 -8.82 15.88 -21.43
N ARG A 36 -9.75 16.81 -21.73
CA ARG A 36 -11.07 16.84 -21.08
C ARG A 36 -11.85 15.55 -21.31
N LEU A 37 -11.78 14.98 -22.51
CA LEU A 37 -12.46 13.73 -22.83
C LEU A 37 -11.91 12.56 -22.02
N HIS A 38 -10.59 12.48 -21.85
CA HIS A 38 -9.96 11.44 -21.03
C HIS A 38 -10.47 11.43 -19.58
N PHE A 39 -10.71 12.59 -18.96
CA PHE A 39 -11.32 12.66 -17.63
C PHE A 39 -12.78 12.18 -17.63
N LYS A 40 -13.54 12.52 -18.67
CA LYS A 40 -14.96 12.20 -18.81
C LYS A 40 -15.20 10.71 -19.06
N ASP A 41 -14.39 10.09 -19.93
CA ASP A 41 -14.54 8.69 -20.32
C ASP A 41 -14.45 7.73 -19.12
N ARG A 42 -13.63 8.06 -18.12
CA ARG A 42 -13.47 7.30 -16.86
C ARG A 42 -14.73 7.26 -15.98
N TYR A 43 -15.70 8.13 -16.28
CA TYR A 43 -17.01 8.24 -15.63
C TYR A 43 -18.12 8.36 -16.68
N SER A 44 -18.05 7.56 -17.75
CA SER A 44 -19.18 7.40 -18.67
C SER A 44 -20.41 6.86 -17.94
N VAL A 45 -21.60 7.07 -18.53
CA VAL A 45 -22.87 6.60 -17.96
C VAL A 45 -22.83 5.08 -17.75
N GLU A 46 -22.30 4.34 -18.72
CA GLU A 46 -22.17 2.88 -18.67
C GLU A 46 -21.21 2.43 -17.56
N GLU A 47 -20.07 3.09 -17.40
CA GLU A 47 -19.11 2.76 -16.34
C GLU A 47 -19.65 3.05 -14.95
N VAL A 48 -20.32 4.19 -14.78
CA VAL A 48 -20.93 4.54 -13.49
C VAL A 48 -22.05 3.57 -13.14
N LYS A 49 -22.94 3.24 -14.09
CA LYS A 49 -23.99 2.23 -13.88
C LYS A 49 -23.42 0.88 -13.43
N LYS A 50 -22.33 0.41 -14.06
CA LYS A 50 -21.65 -0.83 -13.64
C LYS A 50 -21.11 -0.78 -12.22
N ARG A 51 -20.62 0.39 -11.79
CA ARG A 51 -20.01 0.60 -10.45
C ARG A 51 -21.04 0.88 -9.35
N LEU A 52 -22.32 1.15 -9.65
CA LEU A 52 -23.35 1.39 -8.63
C LEU A 52 -23.51 0.25 -7.62
N ASN A 53 -23.33 -1.00 -8.08
CA ASN A 53 -23.43 -2.18 -7.22
C ASN A 53 -22.10 -2.56 -6.56
N ASN A 54 -21.03 -1.80 -6.81
CA ASN A 54 -19.74 -2.06 -6.17
C ASN A 54 -19.77 -1.55 -4.73
N LYS A 55 -19.68 -2.49 -3.77
CA LYS A 55 -19.63 -2.20 -2.34
C LYS A 55 -18.47 -1.29 -1.92
N ASP A 56 -17.41 -1.21 -2.74
CA ASP A 56 -16.24 -0.38 -2.46
C ASP A 56 -16.42 1.05 -2.99
N CYS A 57 -17.39 1.30 -3.89
CA CYS A 57 -17.71 2.63 -4.40
C CYS A 57 -18.67 3.38 -3.46
N ILE A 58 -18.49 4.71 -3.35
CA ILE A 58 -19.39 5.63 -2.66
C ILE A 58 -19.72 6.75 -3.65
N TYR A 59 -20.91 6.67 -4.26
CA TYR A 59 -21.40 7.68 -5.18
C TYR A 59 -22.60 8.37 -4.56
N LEU A 60 -22.47 9.68 -4.31
CA LEU A 60 -23.51 10.49 -3.66
C LEU A 60 -23.99 11.58 -4.61
N VAL A 61 -25.25 11.97 -4.44
CA VAL A 61 -25.85 13.15 -5.07
C VAL A 61 -26.44 14.07 -4.00
N GLY A 62 -26.22 15.36 -4.17
CA GLY A 62 -26.85 16.41 -3.39
C GLY A 62 -28.02 17.00 -4.17
N LYS A 63 -29.23 16.99 -3.59
CA LYS A 63 -30.44 17.52 -4.22
C LYS A 63 -31.00 18.71 -3.45
N GLU A 64 -31.26 19.84 -4.12
CA GLU A 64 -32.07 20.94 -3.60
C GLU A 64 -33.43 20.90 -4.31
N ASP A 65 -34.51 20.75 -3.54
CA ASP A 65 -35.90 20.69 -4.06
C ASP A 65 -36.09 19.68 -5.21
N GLY A 66 -35.45 18.50 -5.08
CA GLY A 66 -35.51 17.40 -6.04
C GLY A 66 -34.52 17.49 -7.21
N LYS A 67 -33.89 18.64 -7.44
CA LYS A 67 -32.89 18.84 -8.49
C LYS A 67 -31.49 18.44 -8.01
N ILE A 68 -30.76 17.66 -8.81
CA ILE A 68 -29.35 17.34 -8.54
C ILE A 68 -28.50 18.58 -8.76
N VAL A 69 -27.80 19.01 -7.71
CA VAL A 69 -26.99 20.23 -7.67
C VAL A 69 -25.58 19.97 -7.13
N GLY A 70 -25.29 18.73 -6.73
CA GLY A 70 -23.97 18.30 -6.30
C GLY A 70 -23.77 16.81 -6.48
N PHE A 71 -22.52 16.39 -6.59
CA PHE A 71 -22.14 14.98 -6.71
C PHE A 71 -20.82 14.70 -5.99
N LEU A 72 -20.60 13.44 -5.65
CA LEU A 72 -19.34 12.92 -5.16
C LEU A 72 -19.10 11.51 -5.68
N PHE A 73 -17.90 11.28 -6.20
CA PHE A 73 -17.37 9.98 -6.55
C PHE A 73 -16.16 9.64 -5.66
N ALA A 74 -16.32 8.59 -4.87
CA ALA A 74 -15.28 8.06 -4.00
C ALA A 74 -15.25 6.54 -4.03
N TRP A 75 -14.16 5.96 -3.53
CA TRP A 75 -14.05 4.53 -3.29
C TRP A 75 -13.24 4.22 -2.03
N VAL A 76 -13.42 3.02 -1.49
CA VAL A 76 -12.66 2.49 -0.36
C VAL A 76 -11.68 1.43 -0.88
N SER A 77 -10.45 1.46 -0.41
CA SER A 77 -9.46 0.43 -0.66
C SER A 77 -8.53 0.31 0.54
N GLU A 78 -8.36 -0.91 1.08
CA GLU A 78 -7.42 -1.22 2.17
C GLU A 78 -7.55 -0.30 3.41
N GLY A 79 -8.79 0.01 3.80
CA GLY A 79 -9.08 0.91 4.93
C GLY A 79 -8.78 2.40 4.65
N VAL A 80 -8.61 2.76 3.37
CA VAL A 80 -8.45 4.15 2.91
C VAL A 80 -9.62 4.57 2.03
N GLY A 81 -10.29 5.65 2.43
CA GLY A 81 -11.30 6.34 1.63
C GLY A 81 -10.65 7.29 0.64
N ASN A 82 -10.95 7.15 -0.64
CA ASN A 82 -10.39 7.94 -1.73
C ASN A 82 -11.49 8.81 -2.33
N ILE A 83 -11.41 10.13 -2.18
CA ILE A 83 -12.31 11.07 -2.84
C ILE A 83 -11.68 11.42 -4.20
N HIS A 84 -12.36 11.09 -5.28
CA HIS A 84 -11.86 11.32 -6.64
C HIS A 84 -12.38 12.63 -7.21
N TRP A 85 -13.71 12.74 -7.27
CA TRP A 85 -14.38 13.90 -7.85
C TRP A 85 -15.51 14.34 -6.95
N MET A 86 -15.60 15.65 -6.77
CA MET A 86 -16.65 16.28 -5.99
C MET A 86 -16.95 17.62 -6.64
N GLY A 87 -18.22 17.92 -6.85
CA GLY A 87 -18.61 19.16 -7.49
C GLY A 87 -19.98 19.63 -7.02
N ILE A 88 -20.13 20.96 -6.99
CA ILE A 88 -21.40 21.64 -6.75
C ILE A 88 -21.66 22.54 -7.96
N ASP A 89 -22.88 22.48 -8.49
CA ASP A 89 -23.38 23.35 -9.54
C ASP A 89 -23.06 24.83 -9.18
N PRO A 90 -22.47 25.63 -10.10
CA PRO A 90 -22.09 27.01 -9.84
C PRO A 90 -23.19 27.87 -9.21
N GLY A 91 -24.45 27.68 -9.60
CA GLY A 91 -25.60 28.42 -9.07
C GLY A 91 -26.01 28.04 -7.65
N TYR A 92 -25.45 26.94 -7.12
CA TYR A 92 -25.77 26.37 -5.81
C TYR A 92 -24.56 26.40 -4.84
N ARG A 93 -23.45 27.03 -5.25
CA ARG A 93 -22.25 27.22 -4.41
C ARG A 93 -22.50 28.23 -3.29
N LYS A 94 -21.61 28.25 -2.30
CA LYS A 94 -21.67 29.12 -1.11
C LYS A 94 -22.93 28.93 -0.24
N LYS A 95 -23.70 27.86 -0.45
CA LYS A 95 -24.83 27.41 0.38
C LYS A 95 -24.46 26.34 1.44
N GLY A 96 -23.17 25.99 1.54
CA GLY A 96 -22.68 24.94 2.46
C GLY A 96 -22.89 23.50 1.99
N TYR A 97 -23.28 23.27 0.73
CA TYR A 97 -23.52 21.91 0.21
C TYR A 97 -22.25 21.08 0.08
N GLY A 98 -21.13 21.73 -0.28
CA GLY A 98 -19.82 21.07 -0.26
C GLY A 98 -19.47 20.55 1.12
N ASP A 99 -19.68 21.36 2.18
CA ASP A 99 -19.45 20.92 3.56
C ASP A 99 -20.30 19.71 3.94
N LYS A 100 -21.60 19.72 3.59
CA LYS A 100 -22.53 18.63 3.92
C LYS A 100 -22.16 17.34 3.21
N ILE A 101 -21.88 17.39 1.90
CA ILE A 101 -21.48 16.21 1.12
C ILE A 101 -20.17 15.63 1.67
N LEU A 102 -19.20 16.48 2.00
CA LEU A 102 -17.92 16.02 2.54
C LEU A 102 -18.07 15.39 3.93
N GLN A 103 -18.89 15.97 4.80
CA GLN A 103 -19.23 15.38 6.10
C GLN A 103 -19.86 14.00 5.95
N GLU A 104 -20.87 13.86 5.10
CA GLU A 104 -21.53 12.58 4.84
C GLU A 104 -20.54 11.54 4.31
N THR A 105 -19.66 11.94 3.39
CA THR A 105 -18.62 11.07 2.82
C THR A 105 -17.67 10.54 3.90
N LEU A 106 -17.24 11.41 4.82
CA LEU A 106 -16.36 11.03 5.91
C LEU A 106 -17.04 10.10 6.91
N SER A 107 -18.33 10.31 7.19
CA SER A 107 -19.14 9.39 8.00
C SER A 107 -19.20 8.00 7.35
N LEU A 108 -19.51 7.93 6.05
CA LEU A 108 -19.54 6.67 5.31
C LEU A 108 -18.18 5.97 5.25
N PHE A 109 -17.08 6.72 5.14
CA PHE A 109 -15.73 6.14 5.25
C PHE A 109 -15.50 5.50 6.62
N MET A 110 -15.87 6.17 7.72
CA MET A 110 -15.75 5.60 9.06
C MET A 110 -16.63 4.36 9.25
N GLU A 111 -17.87 4.37 8.74
CA GLU A 111 -18.77 3.22 8.75
C GLU A 111 -18.20 2.02 7.97
N ARG A 112 -17.45 2.29 6.90
CA ARG A 112 -16.74 1.27 6.10
C ARG A 112 -15.37 0.88 6.68
N GLY A 113 -15.06 1.27 7.92
CA GLY A 113 -13.82 0.89 8.60
C GLY A 113 -12.57 1.62 8.08
N CYS A 114 -12.74 2.73 7.36
CA CYS A 114 -11.59 3.50 6.90
C CYS A 114 -10.94 4.24 8.08
N TYR A 115 -9.61 4.20 8.14
CA TYR A 115 -8.81 4.95 9.10
C TYR A 115 -8.21 6.21 8.51
N GLU A 116 -8.18 6.31 7.18
CA GLU A 116 -7.65 7.45 6.44
C GLU A 116 -8.59 7.84 5.30
N ALA A 117 -8.72 9.13 5.05
CA ALA A 117 -9.32 9.69 3.85
C ALA A 117 -8.26 10.49 3.08
N LYS A 118 -8.22 10.34 1.76
CA LYS A 118 -7.30 11.09 0.89
C LYS A 118 -7.96 11.57 -0.39
N LEU A 119 -7.39 12.63 -0.95
CA LEU A 119 -7.84 13.24 -2.19
C LEU A 119 -6.70 13.97 -2.88
N PHE A 120 -6.88 14.22 -4.17
CA PHE A 120 -6.06 15.16 -4.93
C PHE A 120 -6.86 16.44 -5.19
N THR A 121 -6.18 17.58 -5.13
CA THR A 121 -6.75 18.88 -5.51
C THR A 121 -5.73 19.70 -6.30
N TYR A 122 -6.19 20.75 -6.97
CA TYR A 122 -5.33 21.62 -7.77
C TYR A 122 -4.93 22.86 -6.95
N PRO A 123 -3.67 23.34 -7.04
CA PRO A 123 -3.24 24.57 -6.37
C PRO A 123 -4.06 25.81 -6.76
N SER A 124 -4.62 25.83 -7.98
CA SER A 124 -5.52 26.88 -8.46
C SER A 124 -6.89 26.87 -7.75
N GLU A 125 -7.34 25.71 -7.27
CA GLU A 125 -8.66 25.50 -6.68
C GLU A 125 -8.71 25.85 -5.19
N LYS A 126 -8.49 27.14 -4.90
CA LYS A 126 -8.47 27.65 -3.52
C LYS A 126 -9.74 27.33 -2.75
N ALA A 127 -10.92 27.33 -3.39
CA ALA A 127 -12.17 27.03 -2.71
C ALA A 127 -12.22 25.59 -2.20
N ALA A 128 -11.80 24.62 -3.03
CA ALA A 128 -11.72 23.21 -2.65
C ALA A 128 -10.64 22.98 -1.60
N TYR A 129 -9.46 23.58 -1.77
CA TYR A 129 -8.37 23.49 -0.80
C TYR A 129 -8.80 23.94 0.60
N HIS A 130 -9.42 25.12 0.73
CA HIS A 130 -9.91 25.60 2.02
C HIS A 130 -11.06 24.76 2.59
N LEU A 131 -11.94 24.22 1.74
CA LEU A 131 -12.96 23.27 2.17
C LEU A 131 -12.30 22.04 2.81
N PHE A 132 -11.33 21.42 2.14
CA PHE A 132 -10.66 20.23 2.67
C PHE A 132 -9.86 20.55 3.95
N GLN A 133 -9.14 21.67 4.00
CA GLN A 133 -8.45 22.11 5.22
C GLN A 133 -9.40 22.29 6.41
N LYS A 134 -10.54 22.95 6.18
CA LYS A 134 -11.59 23.15 7.21
C LYS A 134 -12.09 21.82 7.76
N HIS A 135 -12.16 20.78 6.91
CA HIS A 135 -12.53 19.43 7.31
C HIS A 135 -11.33 18.59 7.73
N GLY A 136 -10.21 19.20 8.14
CA GLY A 136 -9.10 18.50 8.80
C GLY A 136 -8.16 17.74 7.87
N PHE A 137 -8.26 17.92 6.56
CA PHE A 137 -7.25 17.41 5.63
C PHE A 137 -5.98 18.26 5.70
N LYS A 138 -4.83 17.60 5.66
CA LYS A 138 -3.50 18.22 5.62
C LYS A 138 -2.83 17.90 4.30
N GLU A 139 -2.10 18.86 3.77
CA GLU A 139 -1.21 18.66 2.63
C GLU A 139 -0.03 17.78 3.04
N ILE A 140 0.17 16.67 2.32
CA ILE A 140 1.25 15.72 2.59
C ILE A 140 2.28 15.73 1.44
N ALA A 141 1.85 16.00 0.22
CA ALA A 141 2.74 16.10 -0.93
C ALA A 141 2.21 17.11 -1.96
N PHE A 142 3.16 17.82 -2.57
CA PHE A 142 2.96 18.58 -3.80
C PHE A 142 3.62 17.81 -4.94
N ILE A 143 2.87 17.56 -6.00
CA ILE A 143 3.37 16.89 -7.20
C ILE A 143 3.30 17.90 -8.31
N ASP A 144 4.47 18.26 -8.83
CA ASP A 144 4.56 19.19 -9.94
C ASP A 144 4.13 18.56 -11.27
N ASP A 145 3.91 19.44 -12.24
CA ASP A 145 3.46 19.13 -13.60
C ASP A 145 4.36 18.16 -14.38
N ARG A 146 5.60 17.90 -13.97
CA ARG A 146 6.51 17.00 -14.69
C ARG A 146 6.05 15.54 -14.64
N PHE A 147 5.23 15.16 -13.65
CA PHE A 147 4.73 13.79 -13.50
C PHE A 147 3.38 13.56 -14.18
N PHE A 148 2.50 14.56 -14.15
CA PHE A 148 1.10 14.40 -14.59
C PHE A 148 0.61 15.47 -15.58
N GLY A 149 1.49 16.36 -16.03
CA GLY A 149 1.14 17.51 -16.87
C GLY A 149 0.38 18.61 -16.13
N VAL A 150 0.08 18.42 -14.84
CA VAL A 150 -0.66 19.34 -13.98
C VAL A 150 -0.10 19.32 -12.57
N ASN A 151 -0.06 20.48 -11.92
CA ASN A 151 0.29 20.58 -10.51
C ASN A 151 -0.87 20.04 -9.65
N ILE A 152 -0.61 19.09 -8.76
CA ILE A 152 -1.60 18.51 -7.86
C ILE A 152 -1.08 18.45 -6.42
N ILE A 153 -2.00 18.56 -5.48
CA ILE A 153 -1.74 18.48 -4.04
C ILE A 153 -2.42 17.22 -3.52
N LEU A 154 -1.66 16.33 -2.89
CA LEU A 154 -2.20 15.22 -2.11
C LEU A 154 -2.54 15.72 -0.71
N MET A 155 -3.82 15.62 -0.36
CA MET A 155 -4.30 15.94 0.98
C MET A 155 -4.83 14.70 1.68
N VAL A 156 -4.49 14.56 2.96
CA VAL A 156 -4.82 13.39 3.79
C VAL A 156 -5.43 13.82 5.11
N ARG A 157 -6.46 13.10 5.56
CA ARG A 157 -7.03 13.18 6.90
C ARG A 157 -7.04 11.80 7.54
N LYS A 158 -6.44 11.67 8.72
CA LYS A 158 -6.66 10.51 9.60
C LYS A 158 -8.06 10.66 10.22
N ILE A 159 -8.93 9.68 10.02
CA ILE A 159 -10.34 9.70 10.47
C ILE A 159 -10.63 8.71 11.59
N ALA A 160 -9.84 7.64 11.71
CA ALA A 160 -9.86 6.72 12.83
C ALA A 160 -8.44 6.23 13.14
N ARG A 161 -8.28 5.48 14.24
CA ARG A 161 -7.02 4.77 14.51
C ARG A 161 -6.87 3.66 13.47
N VAL A 162 -5.69 3.55 12.88
CA VAL A 162 -5.38 2.46 11.94
C VAL A 162 -5.58 1.11 12.66
N PRO A 163 -6.39 0.17 12.12
CA PRO A 163 -6.55 -1.17 12.70
C PRO A 163 -5.20 -1.87 12.85
N GLU A 164 -5.02 -2.69 13.89
CA GLU A 164 -3.73 -3.34 14.19
C GLU A 164 -3.22 -4.21 13.03
N GLU A 165 -4.12 -4.89 12.32
CA GLU A 165 -3.81 -5.67 11.12
C GLU A 165 -3.21 -4.86 9.97
N HIS A 166 -3.42 -3.54 9.97
CA HIS A 166 -2.89 -2.60 8.98
C HIS A 166 -1.71 -1.78 9.53
N ARG A 167 -1.55 -1.71 10.85
CA ARG A 167 -0.40 -1.05 11.52
C ARG A 167 0.85 -1.90 11.51
N SER A 168 0.70 -3.20 11.69
CA SER A 168 1.81 -4.13 11.86
C SER A 168 2.05 -4.91 10.58
N LYS A 169 3.33 -5.05 10.24
CA LYS A 169 3.81 -5.88 9.14
C LYS A 169 4.48 -7.11 9.72
N LYS A 170 4.23 -8.26 9.08
CA LYS A 170 4.63 -9.57 9.59
C LYS A 170 5.55 -10.26 8.60
N ILE A 171 6.71 -10.68 9.07
CA ILE A 171 7.72 -11.39 8.28
C ILE A 171 8.02 -12.73 8.96
N VAL A 172 8.14 -13.78 8.17
CA VAL A 172 8.65 -15.07 8.63
C VAL A 172 9.87 -15.46 7.80
N LEU A 173 10.98 -15.80 8.47
CA LEU A 173 12.21 -16.30 7.84
C LEU A 173 12.41 -17.75 8.28
N ALA A 174 12.61 -18.66 7.34
CA ALA A 174 12.79 -20.09 7.62
C ALA A 174 13.97 -20.66 6.83
N GLY A 175 14.67 -21.59 7.46
CA GLY A 175 15.80 -22.30 6.86
C GLY A 175 16.38 -23.33 7.81
N GLU A 176 17.38 -24.07 7.35
CA GLU A 176 18.12 -25.04 8.14
C GLU A 176 19.18 -24.37 9.03
N ALA A 177 19.53 -25.02 10.14
CA ALA A 177 20.65 -24.63 10.97
C ALA A 177 21.95 -24.46 10.14
N GLY A 178 22.56 -23.28 10.24
CA GLY A 178 23.75 -22.91 9.46
C GLY A 178 23.46 -21.99 8.27
N GLN A 179 22.21 -21.88 7.81
CA GLN A 179 21.83 -20.94 6.74
C GLN A 179 21.73 -19.48 7.19
N GLY A 180 22.10 -19.17 8.44
CA GLY A 180 22.20 -17.78 8.91
C GLY A 180 20.86 -17.11 9.24
N ILE A 181 19.75 -17.84 9.40
CA ILE A 181 18.42 -17.30 9.73
C ILE A 181 18.45 -16.40 10.98
N LYS A 182 19.13 -16.85 12.04
CA LYS A 182 19.29 -16.06 13.27
C LYS A 182 19.97 -14.72 13.00
N LEU A 183 21.05 -14.71 12.22
CA LEU A 183 21.78 -13.48 11.89
C LEU A 183 20.89 -12.53 11.09
N MET A 184 20.25 -13.03 10.03
CA MET A 184 19.32 -12.23 9.21
C MET A 184 18.22 -11.60 10.05
N ALA A 185 17.61 -12.37 10.95
CA ALA A 185 16.51 -11.91 11.77
C ALA A 185 16.92 -10.76 12.70
N HIS A 186 18.08 -10.86 13.35
CA HIS A 186 18.59 -9.79 14.22
C HIS A 186 18.99 -8.56 13.43
N VAL A 187 19.65 -8.72 12.27
CA VAL A 187 20.03 -7.61 11.40
C VAL A 187 18.78 -6.89 10.89
N LEU A 188 17.79 -7.61 10.40
CA LEU A 188 16.53 -7.03 9.92
C LEU A 188 15.80 -6.29 11.05
N ALA A 189 15.70 -6.89 12.23
CA ALA A 189 15.09 -6.26 13.40
C ALA A 189 15.83 -4.98 13.82
N SER A 190 17.16 -5.00 13.82
CA SER A 190 17.99 -3.83 14.15
C SER A 190 17.81 -2.69 13.13
N ILE A 191 17.80 -3.01 11.83
CA ILE A 191 17.52 -2.04 10.77
C ILE A 191 16.15 -1.39 10.97
N LEU A 192 15.12 -2.19 11.19
CA LEU A 192 13.74 -1.70 11.41
C LEU A 192 13.65 -0.81 12.66
N ALA A 193 14.29 -1.20 13.75
CA ALA A 193 14.34 -0.41 14.98
C ALA A 193 15.04 0.94 14.80
N LYS A 194 16.16 0.97 14.06
CA LYS A 194 16.87 2.22 13.75
C LYS A 194 16.10 3.14 12.80
N LEU A 195 15.20 2.58 11.99
CA LEU A 195 14.23 3.34 11.19
C LEU A 195 13.01 3.81 11.99
N GLY A 196 13.03 3.66 13.32
CA GLY A 196 12.00 4.16 14.23
C GLY A 196 10.78 3.25 14.38
N LYS A 197 10.84 2.00 13.87
CA LYS A 197 9.76 1.03 14.04
C LYS A 197 9.87 0.37 15.41
N GLU A 198 8.75 0.06 16.05
CA GLU A 198 8.74 -0.95 17.10
C GLU A 198 8.83 -2.33 16.44
N VAL A 199 9.61 -3.23 17.05
CA VAL A 199 9.91 -4.56 16.50
C VAL A 199 9.79 -5.61 17.58
N SER A 200 9.09 -6.70 17.28
CA SER A 200 9.10 -7.94 18.04
C SER A 200 9.75 -9.04 17.20
N LEU A 201 10.67 -9.79 17.80
CA LEU A 201 11.37 -10.91 17.16
C LEU A 201 11.20 -12.17 18.02
N ASN A 202 10.60 -13.21 17.44
CA ASN A 202 10.50 -14.54 18.03
C ASN A 202 11.33 -15.53 17.23
N LEU A 203 12.17 -16.32 17.91
CA LEU A 203 12.97 -17.40 17.31
C LEU A 203 12.40 -18.74 17.75
N ILE A 204 12.04 -19.55 16.77
CA ILE A 204 11.47 -20.87 16.94
C ILE A 204 12.50 -21.88 16.43
N TYR A 205 12.82 -22.84 17.30
CA TYR A 205 13.75 -23.91 17.01
C TYR A 205 13.04 -25.24 17.07
N ASP A 206 13.38 -26.12 16.13
CA ASP A 206 12.97 -27.51 16.17
C ASP A 206 13.60 -28.20 17.38
N ALA A 207 12.93 -29.22 17.93
CA ALA A 207 13.43 -29.99 19.06
C ALA A 207 14.62 -30.92 18.71
N THR A 208 15.15 -30.87 17.49
CA THR A 208 16.21 -31.76 17.00
C THR A 208 17.62 -31.27 17.33
N VAL A 209 18.48 -32.18 17.79
CA VAL A 209 19.79 -31.85 18.39
C VAL A 209 20.87 -31.45 17.36
N ARG A 210 20.67 -31.78 16.07
CA ARG A 210 21.52 -31.38 14.92
C ARG A 210 20.68 -31.30 13.64
N GLY A 211 20.87 -30.24 12.86
CA GLY A 211 20.23 -30.09 11.54
C GLY A 211 18.74 -29.75 11.56
N GLY A 212 18.25 -29.13 12.63
CA GLY A 212 16.86 -28.66 12.71
C GLY A 212 16.62 -27.41 11.87
N ASN A 213 15.36 -27.19 11.52
CA ASN A 213 14.90 -25.92 10.98
C ASN A 213 14.96 -24.84 12.07
N ILE A 214 15.14 -23.62 11.60
CA ILE A 214 15.11 -22.41 12.39
C ILE A 214 14.11 -21.50 11.71
N ARG A 215 13.15 -21.02 12.48
CA ARG A 215 12.17 -20.03 12.05
C ARG A 215 12.34 -18.76 12.89
N ALA A 216 12.28 -17.62 12.23
CA ALA A 216 12.24 -16.31 12.86
C ALA A 216 10.96 -15.60 12.43
N GLU A 217 10.17 -15.19 13.41
CA GLU A 217 8.96 -14.40 13.22
C GLU A 217 9.23 -12.97 13.66
N ILE A 218 8.99 -12.01 12.77
CA ILE A 218 9.23 -10.60 13.01
C ILE A 218 7.91 -9.86 12.80
N VAL A 219 7.49 -9.10 13.80
CA VAL A 219 6.41 -8.12 13.70
C VAL A 219 7.03 -6.75 13.85
N TYR A 220 6.72 -5.83 12.94
CA TYR A 220 7.15 -4.43 13.07
C TYR A 220 6.03 -3.45 12.76
N SER A 221 6.05 -2.29 13.42
CA SER A 221 5.02 -1.26 13.26
C SER A 221 5.58 0.15 13.50
N ASP A 222 4.92 1.16 12.93
CA ASP A 222 5.13 2.57 13.28
C ASP A 222 4.56 2.93 14.67
N ASP A 223 3.63 2.11 15.16
CA ASP A 223 2.95 2.27 16.45
C ASP A 223 3.33 1.15 17.42
N LYS A 224 2.77 1.21 18.63
CA LYS A 224 2.97 0.17 19.63
C LYS A 224 2.43 -1.21 19.15
N ILE A 225 3.21 -2.27 19.32
CA ILE A 225 2.86 -3.69 19.11
C ILE A 225 2.18 -4.20 20.37
N ASP A 226 0.89 -4.49 20.27
CA ASP A 226 0.11 -5.07 21.37
C ASP A 226 0.17 -6.61 21.32
N VAL A 227 0.08 -7.21 20.12
CA VAL A 227 0.15 -8.66 19.91
C VAL A 227 1.34 -9.06 19.01
N PRO A 228 2.38 -9.73 19.56
CA PRO A 228 3.58 -10.10 18.80
C PRO A 228 3.48 -11.45 18.07
N PHE A 229 2.29 -12.04 17.95
CA PHE A 229 2.06 -13.36 17.37
C PHE A 229 1.13 -13.28 16.16
N PHE A 230 1.32 -14.15 15.17
CA PHE A 230 0.50 -14.20 13.96
C PHE A 230 0.40 -15.60 13.36
N GLU A 231 -0.70 -15.87 12.67
CA GLU A 231 -0.92 -17.14 11.95
C GLU A 231 -0.40 -17.09 10.51
N GLU A 232 -0.48 -15.93 9.85
CA GLU A 232 -0.04 -15.70 8.47
C GLU A 232 0.80 -14.42 8.41
N ALA A 233 1.97 -14.50 7.77
CA ALA A 233 2.85 -13.37 7.51
C ALA A 233 2.46 -12.61 6.23
N ASP A 234 2.88 -11.35 6.10
CA ASP A 234 2.79 -10.65 4.83
C ASP A 234 3.85 -11.18 3.84
N ILE A 235 5.07 -11.41 4.34
CA ILE A 235 6.19 -11.93 3.57
C ILE A 235 6.84 -13.12 4.30
N GLY A 236 7.04 -14.21 3.57
CA GLY A 236 7.82 -15.36 4.01
C GLY A 236 9.09 -15.51 3.19
N LEU A 237 10.18 -15.97 3.82
CA LEU A 237 11.40 -16.41 3.14
C LEU A 237 11.70 -17.86 3.55
N GLN A 238 11.94 -18.73 2.58
CA GLN A 238 12.40 -20.11 2.81
C GLN A 238 13.71 -20.37 2.06
N LEU A 239 14.80 -20.60 2.79
CA LEU A 239 16.13 -20.86 2.23
C LEU A 239 16.45 -22.35 2.07
N SER A 240 15.70 -23.23 2.74
CA SER A 240 15.87 -24.67 2.62
C SER A 240 15.41 -25.17 1.25
N LYS A 241 16.08 -26.22 0.75
CA LYS A 241 15.64 -26.95 -0.47
C LYS A 241 14.35 -27.73 -0.24
N ILE A 242 14.06 -28.04 1.02
CA ILE A 242 12.80 -28.65 1.44
C ILE A 242 11.97 -27.55 2.08
N LEU A 243 10.81 -27.26 1.49
CA LEU A 243 9.91 -26.22 1.99
C LEU A 243 9.24 -26.66 3.29
N ASP A 244 9.20 -25.76 4.27
CA ASP A 244 8.50 -25.94 5.54
C ASP A 244 7.01 -25.60 5.34
N PRO A 245 6.09 -26.58 5.44
CA PRO A 245 4.66 -26.34 5.27
C PRO A 245 4.04 -25.52 6.42
N SER A 246 4.76 -25.34 7.54
CA SER A 246 4.32 -24.51 8.66
C SER A 246 4.43 -23.01 8.38
N VAL A 247 5.18 -22.62 7.35
CA VAL A 247 5.40 -21.23 6.94
C VAL A 247 4.22 -20.76 6.09
N LYS A 248 3.36 -19.94 6.71
CA LYS A 248 2.21 -19.32 6.04
C LYS A 248 2.49 -17.84 5.79
N ALA A 249 2.43 -17.43 4.53
CA ALA A 249 2.54 -16.01 4.17
C ALA A 249 1.78 -15.67 2.88
N LYS A 250 1.35 -14.41 2.77
CA LYS A 250 0.68 -13.88 1.57
C LYS A 250 1.58 -13.87 0.35
N LEU A 251 2.88 -13.64 0.56
CA LEU A 251 3.94 -13.72 -0.45
C LEU A 251 5.10 -14.53 0.11
N VAL A 252 5.66 -15.46 -0.67
CA VAL A 252 6.79 -16.29 -0.24
C VAL A 252 7.95 -16.19 -1.23
N LEU A 253 9.12 -15.81 -0.72
CA LEU A 253 10.41 -15.90 -1.39
C LEU A 253 11.01 -17.28 -1.10
N ILE A 254 11.48 -17.97 -2.13
CA ILE A 254 12.02 -19.33 -1.99
C ILE A 254 13.37 -19.47 -2.69
N GLU A 255 14.21 -20.35 -2.15
CA GLU A 255 15.29 -20.95 -2.92
C GLU A 255 14.70 -21.65 -4.14
N SER A 256 15.09 -21.21 -5.34
CA SER A 256 14.51 -21.70 -6.60
C SER A 256 14.65 -23.22 -6.77
N SER A 257 15.73 -23.81 -6.24
CA SER A 257 15.94 -25.26 -6.27
C SER A 257 15.00 -26.06 -5.35
N ALA A 258 14.19 -25.38 -4.53
CA ALA A 258 13.19 -25.99 -3.67
C ALA A 258 11.85 -26.29 -4.39
N CYS A 259 11.67 -25.83 -5.63
CA CYS A 259 10.43 -26.03 -6.39
C CYS A 259 10.73 -26.39 -7.86
N ASP A 260 10.16 -27.50 -8.32
CA ASP A 260 10.18 -27.86 -9.74
C ASP A 260 9.20 -26.98 -10.56
N ALA A 261 9.36 -27.00 -11.89
CA ALA A 261 8.64 -26.15 -12.83
C ALA A 261 7.10 -26.32 -12.82
N GLU A 262 6.55 -27.42 -12.29
CA GLU A 262 5.11 -27.69 -12.24
C GLU A 262 4.46 -27.27 -10.91
N CYS A 263 4.32 -25.97 -10.72
CA CYS A 263 3.69 -25.35 -9.55
C CYS A 263 2.14 -25.44 -9.54
N LYS A 264 1.54 -26.47 -10.16
CA LYS A 264 0.09 -26.57 -10.41
C LYS A 264 -0.75 -26.90 -9.16
N LYS A 265 -0.11 -27.39 -8.10
CA LYS A 265 -0.75 -27.78 -6.82
C LYS A 265 -0.11 -27.11 -5.59
N CYS A 266 0.71 -26.09 -5.79
CA CYS A 266 1.41 -25.43 -4.70
C CYS A 266 0.47 -24.43 -4.01
N GLU A 267 0.30 -24.56 -2.69
CA GLU A 267 -0.49 -23.61 -1.89
C GLU A 267 0.29 -22.31 -1.60
N LEU A 268 1.61 -22.30 -1.84
CA LEU A 268 2.45 -21.13 -1.62
C LEU A 268 2.29 -20.11 -2.75
N ARG A 269 2.10 -18.85 -2.35
CA ARG A 269 2.08 -17.71 -3.28
C ARG A 269 3.51 -17.22 -3.53
N CYS A 270 4.22 -17.89 -4.43
CA CYS A 270 5.60 -17.55 -4.84
C CYS A 270 5.68 -17.14 -6.32
N PRO A 271 5.62 -15.82 -6.64
CA PRO A 271 5.82 -15.30 -7.99
C PRO A 271 7.15 -15.74 -8.58
N ALA A 272 7.24 -15.85 -9.90
CA ALA A 272 8.49 -16.25 -10.57
C ALA A 272 9.68 -15.34 -10.20
N SER A 273 9.43 -14.03 -10.00
CA SER A 273 10.43 -13.04 -9.56
C SER A 273 10.91 -13.17 -8.10
N ASP A 274 10.32 -14.09 -7.34
CA ASP A 274 10.66 -14.40 -5.94
C ASP A 274 11.19 -15.82 -5.74
N ARG A 275 11.42 -16.56 -6.85
CA ARG A 275 12.10 -17.85 -6.86
C ARG A 275 13.56 -17.60 -7.23
N ILE A 276 14.42 -17.50 -6.23
CA ILE A 276 15.78 -17.01 -6.42
C ILE A 276 16.77 -18.15 -6.16
N PRO A 277 17.74 -18.39 -7.07
CA PRO A 277 18.77 -19.39 -6.87
C PRO A 277 19.85 -18.87 -5.91
N PHE A 278 19.49 -18.60 -4.66
CA PHE A 278 20.36 -17.93 -3.69
C PHE A 278 21.71 -18.65 -3.52
N GLU A 279 21.71 -19.97 -3.41
CA GLU A 279 22.94 -20.76 -3.27
C GLU A 279 23.87 -20.57 -4.48
N LYS A 280 23.31 -20.64 -5.69
CA LYS A 280 24.04 -20.44 -6.93
C LYS A 280 24.61 -19.01 -7.01
N LEU A 281 23.80 -18.00 -6.71
CA LEU A 281 24.22 -16.59 -6.75
C LEU A 281 25.33 -16.30 -5.74
N ALA A 282 25.26 -16.87 -4.54
CA ALA A 282 26.29 -16.71 -3.52
C ALA A 282 27.64 -17.30 -3.98
N ILE A 283 27.61 -18.48 -4.62
CA ILE A 283 28.82 -19.12 -5.17
C ILE A 283 29.36 -18.33 -6.36
N GLU A 284 28.52 -17.96 -7.33
CA GLU A 284 28.96 -17.31 -8.57
C GLU A 284 29.45 -15.87 -8.37
N GLN A 285 28.82 -15.11 -7.48
CA GLN A 285 29.11 -13.68 -7.29
C GLN A 285 30.05 -13.41 -6.12
N PHE A 286 30.05 -14.28 -5.10
CA PHE A 286 30.79 -14.06 -3.86
C PHE A 286 31.75 -15.21 -3.49
N ASN A 287 31.89 -16.22 -4.36
CA ASN A 287 32.77 -17.38 -4.17
C ASN A 287 32.52 -18.18 -2.88
N SER A 288 31.36 -18.03 -2.25
CA SER A 288 31.07 -18.70 -0.99
C SER A 288 29.57 -18.78 -0.69
N PRO A 289 29.05 -19.95 -0.25
CA PRO A 289 27.64 -20.11 0.12
C PRO A 289 27.27 -19.38 1.42
N ILE A 290 28.25 -18.87 2.19
CA ILE A 290 27.97 -18.14 3.45
C ILE A 290 27.18 -16.86 3.24
N PHE A 291 27.13 -16.32 2.01
CA PHE A 291 26.45 -15.06 1.66
C PHE A 291 25.01 -15.25 1.18
N VAL A 292 24.50 -16.49 1.12
CA VAL A 292 23.10 -16.80 0.78
C VAL A 292 22.12 -15.95 1.60
N ASN A 293 22.37 -15.87 2.90
CA ASN A 293 21.55 -15.15 3.85
C ASN A 293 21.53 -13.63 3.61
N MET A 294 22.66 -13.05 3.18
CA MET A 294 22.77 -11.62 2.90
C MET A 294 22.10 -11.24 1.58
N ILE A 295 22.24 -12.08 0.55
CA ILE A 295 21.50 -11.89 -0.71
C ILE A 295 20.00 -11.97 -0.42
N ALA A 296 19.56 -12.96 0.37
CA ALA A 296 18.17 -13.10 0.75
C ALA A 296 17.64 -11.93 1.60
N LEU A 297 18.45 -11.43 2.54
CA LEU A 297 18.13 -10.22 3.32
C LEU A 297 17.91 -9.02 2.40
N GLY A 298 18.78 -8.82 1.41
CA GLY A 298 18.64 -7.78 0.39
C GLY A 298 17.29 -7.86 -0.32
N ARG A 299 16.91 -9.06 -0.77
CA ARG A 299 15.62 -9.25 -1.44
C ARG A 299 14.43 -8.99 -0.52
N VAL A 300 14.50 -9.43 0.73
CA VAL A 300 13.45 -9.14 1.73
C VAL A 300 13.31 -7.64 1.92
N LEU A 301 14.41 -6.90 2.08
CA LEU A 301 14.42 -5.43 2.22
C LEU A 301 13.77 -4.72 1.02
N SER A 302 14.03 -5.18 -0.20
CA SER A 302 13.38 -4.68 -1.42
C SER A 302 11.87 -4.93 -1.39
N ARG A 303 11.43 -6.14 -1.03
CA ARG A 303 10.00 -6.50 -0.96
C ARG A 303 9.21 -5.76 0.12
N ILE A 304 9.86 -5.36 1.22
CA ILE A 304 9.22 -4.52 2.24
C ILE A 304 9.34 -3.01 1.95
N GLY A 305 9.99 -2.61 0.85
CA GLY A 305 10.10 -1.22 0.42
C GLY A 305 11.01 -0.37 1.28
N ILE A 306 12.00 -0.98 1.96
CA ILE A 306 12.97 -0.22 2.76
C ILE A 306 14.05 0.33 1.85
N ASN A 307 14.22 1.65 1.83
CA ASN A 307 15.29 2.29 1.10
C ASN A 307 16.65 1.95 1.72
N ILE A 308 17.40 1.04 1.12
CA ILE A 308 18.69 0.58 1.65
C ILE A 308 19.77 1.67 1.71
N GLU A 309 19.63 2.76 0.95
CA GLU A 309 20.59 3.88 0.99
C GLU A 309 20.49 4.67 2.30
N THR A 310 19.39 4.55 3.05
CA THR A 310 19.25 5.18 4.37
C THR A 310 19.78 4.29 5.51
N VAL A 311 20.20 3.07 5.21
CA VAL A 311 20.61 2.07 6.20
C VAL A 311 22.13 2.09 6.41
N ASN A 312 22.58 2.28 7.65
CA ASN A 312 23.98 2.19 8.01
C ASN A 312 24.41 0.76 8.37
N PHE A 313 24.64 -0.05 7.34
CA PHE A 313 25.04 -1.45 7.47
C PHE A 313 26.36 -1.68 8.22
N ALA A 314 27.27 -0.70 8.27
CA ALA A 314 28.55 -0.83 8.98
C ALA A 314 28.36 -1.10 10.49
N SER A 315 27.21 -0.70 11.03
CA SER A 315 26.85 -0.91 12.43
C SER A 315 26.03 -2.18 12.69
N GLU A 316 25.67 -2.93 11.65
CA GLU A 316 24.76 -4.09 11.75
C GLU A 316 25.47 -5.44 11.66
N PHE A 317 26.62 -5.49 10.98
CA PHE A 317 27.32 -6.74 10.74
C PHE A 317 28.55 -6.89 11.63
N PRO A 318 28.95 -8.13 11.97
CA PRO A 318 30.27 -8.40 12.49
C PRO A 318 31.35 -7.82 11.56
N SER A 319 32.51 -7.46 12.12
CA SER A 319 33.64 -6.94 11.34
C SER A 319 34.15 -7.94 10.29
N GLN A 320 33.91 -9.23 10.52
CA GLN A 320 34.24 -10.28 9.59
C GLN A 320 33.31 -10.25 8.36
N PHE A 321 33.91 -10.14 7.17
CA PHE A 321 33.21 -10.05 5.87
C PHE A 321 32.25 -8.86 5.73
N LEU A 322 32.52 -7.76 6.43
CA LEU A 322 31.63 -6.59 6.45
C LEU A 322 31.34 -6.08 5.03
N ASP A 323 32.39 -5.85 4.23
CA ASP A 323 32.24 -5.29 2.88
C ASP A 323 31.53 -6.26 1.93
N GLU A 324 31.84 -7.56 2.02
CA GLU A 324 31.18 -8.61 1.24
C GLU A 324 29.70 -8.76 1.62
N ASN A 325 29.37 -8.68 2.91
CA ASN A 325 27.98 -8.71 3.39
C ASN A 325 27.19 -7.52 2.84
N ILE A 326 27.74 -6.31 2.87
CA ILE A 326 27.11 -5.11 2.31
C ILE A 326 26.87 -5.27 0.81
N LYS A 327 27.88 -5.77 0.08
CA LYS A 327 27.75 -6.05 -1.36
C LYS A 327 26.69 -7.11 -1.65
N ALA A 328 26.62 -8.18 -0.85
CA ALA A 328 25.63 -9.25 -0.99
C ALA A 328 24.21 -8.75 -0.75
N VAL A 329 23.99 -7.93 0.29
CA VAL A 329 22.70 -7.27 0.54
C VAL A 329 22.29 -6.38 -0.63
N ARG A 330 23.20 -5.53 -1.11
CA ARG A 330 22.94 -4.64 -2.26
C ARG A 330 22.61 -5.43 -3.52
N TYR A 331 23.35 -6.51 -3.79
CA TYR A 331 23.10 -7.39 -4.93
C TYR A 331 21.72 -8.04 -4.86
N GLY A 332 21.36 -8.58 -3.69
CA GLY A 332 20.04 -9.19 -3.48
C GLY A 332 18.88 -8.21 -3.54
N TYR A 333 19.12 -6.95 -3.11
CA TYR A 333 18.12 -5.89 -3.17
C TYR A 333 17.69 -5.57 -4.61
N THR A 334 18.65 -5.49 -5.54
CA THR A 334 18.42 -5.13 -6.95
C THR A 334 18.20 -6.35 -7.86
N TYR A 335 18.02 -7.55 -7.31
CA TYR A 335 17.95 -8.78 -8.11
C TYR A 335 16.63 -8.84 -8.89
N GLN A 336 16.72 -8.86 -10.23
CA GLN A 336 15.58 -8.92 -11.15
C GLN A 336 14.59 -7.75 -11.02
N ASP A 337 15.06 -6.59 -10.59
CA ASP A 337 14.30 -5.33 -10.60
C ASP A 337 14.36 -4.61 -11.96
#